data_AF-A0A6I7Q8I9-F1
#
_entry.id   AF-A0A6I7Q8I9-F1
#
_cell.length_a   1.000
_cell.length_b   1.000
_cell.length_c   1.000
_cell.angle_alpha   90.00
_cell.angle_beta   90.00
_cell.angle_gamma   90.00
#
_symmetry.space_group_name_H-M   'P 1'
#
loop_
_entity.id
_entity.type
_entity.pdbx_description
1 polymer ?
#
loop_
_entity_poly.entity_id
_entity_poly.type
_entity_poly.pdbx_seq_one_letter_code
_entity_poly.pdbx_strand_id
1 'polypeptide(L)'
;MPAEPIKRIKEIAEPIVEQEDMFLVDVEIKHANKMEVWVLVDSLTGGVNVDSCSKISRELGFLLEEKNIIDSAYRLNVSSPGLSRPLSDKRQYGKNKGRTAKVKYKENDDYNSVEGVIGEVDEQKFILITDNDENKHISFSDVIETKIVPKI
;
A
#
# COMPACT_ATOMS: atom_id res chain seq x y z
N MET A 1 -18.11 -0.79 -8.34
CA MET A 1 -17.47 0.53 -8.44
C MET A 1 -16.98 0.89 -7.06
N PRO A 2 -15.70 1.26 -6.82
CA PRO A 2 -15.35 1.81 -5.52
C PRO A 2 -16.28 2.99 -5.26
N ALA A 3 -16.83 3.09 -4.05
CA ALA A 3 -17.77 4.14 -3.71
C ALA A 3 -17.17 5.50 -4.11
N GLU A 4 -17.93 6.32 -4.83
CA GLU A 4 -17.54 7.66 -5.32
C GLU A 4 -16.68 8.49 -4.33
N PRO A 5 -16.93 8.43 -3.00
CA PRO A 5 -16.07 9.10 -2.01
C PRO A 5 -14.61 8.62 -2.00
N ILE A 6 -14.33 7.32 -2.12
CA ILE A 6 -12.96 6.77 -2.05
C ILE A 6 -12.11 7.36 -3.17
N LYS A 7 -12.65 7.42 -4.40
CA LYS A 7 -11.94 7.97 -5.54
C LYS A 7 -11.58 9.45 -5.31
N ARG A 8 -12.55 10.25 -4.84
CA ARG A 8 -12.32 11.67 -4.55
C ARG A 8 -11.32 11.88 -3.41
N ILE A 9 -11.37 11.05 -2.37
CA ILE A 9 -10.38 11.09 -1.28
C ILE A 9 -8.98 10.79 -1.82
N LYS A 10 -8.83 9.77 -2.69
CA LYS A 10 -7.53 9.46 -3.31
C LYS A 10 -6.98 10.66 -4.11
N GLU A 11 -7.81 11.28 -4.96
CA GLU A 11 -7.44 12.44 -5.76
C GLU A 11 -6.96 13.64 -4.92
N ILE A 12 -7.53 13.83 -3.73
CA ILE A 12 -7.14 14.90 -2.80
C ILE A 12 -5.89 14.48 -1.99
N ALA A 13 -5.81 13.22 -1.57
CA ALA A 13 -4.72 12.73 -0.73
C ALA A 13 -3.39 12.62 -1.47
N GLU A 14 -3.39 12.21 -2.75
CA GLU A 14 -2.16 12.01 -3.54
C GLU A 14 -1.21 13.23 -3.52
N PRO A 15 -1.63 14.46 -3.87
CA PRO A 15 -0.71 15.60 -3.83
C PRO A 15 -0.23 15.98 -2.42
N ILE A 16 -1.03 15.71 -1.38
CA ILE A 16 -0.67 16.04 0.02
C ILE A 16 0.42 15.08 0.52
N VAL A 17 0.31 13.79 0.20
CA VAL A 17 1.31 12.81 0.64
C VAL A 17 2.63 12.99 -0.10
N GLU A 18 2.58 13.40 -1.37
CA GLU A 18 3.77 13.72 -2.18
C GLU A 18 4.55 14.91 -1.61
N GLN A 19 3.89 15.91 -1.04
CA GLN A 19 4.54 17.05 -0.37
C GLN A 19 5.36 16.64 0.85
N GLU A 20 5.06 15.49 1.46
CA GLU A 20 5.79 14.95 2.61
C GLU A 20 6.71 13.78 2.20
N ASP A 21 7.15 13.73 0.92
CA ASP A 21 8.04 12.69 0.36
C ASP A 21 7.51 11.25 0.58
N MET A 22 6.18 11.11 0.57
CA MET A 22 5.46 9.85 0.72
C MET A 22 4.56 9.61 -0.49
N PHE A 23 4.00 8.41 -0.55
CA PHE A 23 3.03 8.03 -1.55
C PHE A 23 1.80 7.37 -0.94
N LEU A 24 0.69 7.50 -1.65
CA LEU A 24 -0.57 6.89 -1.25
C LEU A 24 -0.53 5.40 -1.61
N VAL A 25 -0.76 4.56 -0.61
CA VAL A 25 -0.85 3.11 -0.77
C VAL A 25 -2.28 2.70 -1.04
N ASP A 26 -3.21 3.13 -0.18
CA ASP A 26 -4.63 2.86 -0.35
C ASP A 26 -5.52 3.78 0.50
N VAL A 27 -6.81 3.80 0.18
CA VAL A 27 -7.85 4.47 0.98
C VAL A 27 -9.01 3.50 1.22
N GLU A 28 -9.32 3.26 2.48
CA GLU A 28 -10.42 2.38 2.91
C GLU A 28 -11.45 3.18 3.73
N ILE A 29 -12.74 2.95 3.48
CA ILE A 29 -13.81 3.45 4.36
C ILE A 29 -14.43 2.26 5.09
N LYS A 30 -14.37 2.28 6.42
CA LYS A 30 -14.91 1.23 7.29
C LYS A 30 -16.14 1.75 8.03
N HIS A 31 -17.20 0.94 8.01
CA HIS A 31 -18.46 1.23 8.69
C HIS A 31 -18.58 0.29 9.90
N ALA A 32 -17.93 0.66 11.00
CA ALA A 32 -18.05 -0.03 12.29
C ALA A 32 -19.00 0.77 13.22
N ASN A 33 -18.67 0.92 14.51
CA ASN A 33 -19.46 1.74 15.45
C ASN A 33 -19.44 3.24 15.10
N LYS A 34 -18.36 3.71 14.45
CA LYS A 34 -18.25 5.03 13.81
C LYS A 34 -17.65 4.81 12.43
N MET A 35 -17.97 5.70 11.48
CA MET A 35 -17.33 5.65 10.18
C MET A 35 -15.86 6.03 10.31
N GLU A 36 -14.97 5.22 9.74
CA GLU A 36 -13.53 5.49 9.72
C GLU A 36 -13.02 5.56 8.29
N VAL A 37 -12.28 6.62 7.99
CA VAL A 37 -11.56 6.80 6.74
C VAL A 37 -10.09 6.52 7.02
N TRP A 38 -9.57 5.45 6.42
CA TRP A 38 -8.19 5.03 6.56
C TRP A 38 -7.42 5.42 5.30
N VAL A 39 -6.38 6.22 5.48
CA VAL A 39 -5.47 6.65 4.41
C VAL A 39 -4.12 6.03 4.70
N LEU A 40 -3.77 5.03 3.90
CA LEU A 40 -2.54 4.29 4.04
C LEU A 40 -1.46 4.96 3.20
N VAL A 41 -0.35 5.33 3.84
CA VAL A 41 0.77 6.01 3.19
C VAL A 41 2.06 5.24 3.41
N ASP A 42 3.03 5.39 2.52
CA ASP A 42 4.35 4.80 2.68
C ASP A 42 5.41 5.72 2.06
N SER A 43 6.68 5.53 2.41
CA SER A 43 7.80 6.32 1.90
C SER A 43 8.78 5.43 1.15
N LEU A 44 9.34 5.94 0.05
CA LEU A 44 10.37 5.26 -0.75
C LEU A 44 11.73 5.20 -0.04
N THR A 45 12.05 6.21 0.78
CA THR A 45 13.39 6.43 1.34
C THR A 45 13.49 6.13 2.83
N GLY A 46 12.35 6.00 3.53
CA GLY A 46 12.34 5.81 4.98
C GLY A 46 11.07 5.20 5.56
N GLY A 47 10.94 5.25 6.88
CA GLY A 47 9.70 4.92 7.58
C GLY A 47 8.70 6.07 7.50
N VAL A 48 7.44 5.78 7.81
CA VAL A 48 6.41 6.81 7.97
C VAL A 48 6.52 7.40 9.38
N ASN A 49 6.81 8.70 9.49
CA ASN A 49 6.86 9.40 10.77
C ASN A 49 5.46 9.88 11.21
N VAL A 50 5.21 9.88 12.52
CA VAL A 50 3.99 10.38 13.15
C VAL A 50 3.75 11.85 12.83
N ASP A 51 4.81 12.68 12.77
CA ASP A 51 4.66 14.11 12.45
C ASP A 51 4.09 14.33 11.05
N SER A 52 4.61 13.60 10.06
CA SER A 52 4.11 13.69 8.68
C SER A 52 2.70 13.13 8.56
N CYS A 53 2.36 12.03 9.24
CA CYS A 53 0.97 11.57 9.36
C CYS A 53 0.06 12.65 9.95
N SER A 54 0.52 13.39 10.97
CA SER A 54 -0.26 14.45 11.60
C SER A 54 -0.53 15.61 10.65
N LYS A 55 0.48 16.04 9.88
CA LYS A 55 0.32 17.08 8.86
C LYS A 55 -0.65 16.67 7.76
N ILE A 56 -0.45 15.48 7.17
CA ILE A 56 -1.35 14.94 6.14
C ILE A 56 -2.77 14.86 6.69
N SER A 57 -2.95 14.35 7.92
CA SER A 57 -4.27 14.23 8.53
C SER A 57 -4.97 15.58 8.71
N ARG A 58 -4.24 16.63 9.06
CA ARG A 58 -4.81 17.98 9.24
C ARG A 58 -5.23 18.59 7.91
N GLU A 59 -4.35 18.57 6.93
CA GLU A 59 -4.58 19.16 5.62
C GLU A 59 -5.68 18.41 4.86
N LEU A 60 -5.61 17.08 4.85
CA LEU A 60 -6.64 16.26 4.22
C LEU A 60 -8.00 16.46 4.91
N GLY A 61 -8.04 16.46 6.24
CA GLY A 61 -9.28 16.71 6.98
C GLY A 61 -9.95 18.04 6.58
N PHE A 62 -9.17 19.11 6.51
CA PHE A 62 -9.65 20.42 6.07
C PHE A 62 -10.25 20.39 4.66
N LEU A 63 -9.56 19.78 3.69
CA LEU A 63 -10.02 19.71 2.30
C LEU A 63 -11.24 18.79 2.11
N LEU A 64 -11.35 17.72 2.89
CA LEU A 64 -12.51 16.84 2.86
C LEU A 64 -13.78 17.55 3.37
N GLU A 65 -13.65 18.36 4.41
CA GLU A 65 -14.74 19.20 4.94
C GLU A 65 -15.11 20.32 3.96
N GLU A 66 -14.13 21.07 3.45
CA GLU A 66 -14.35 22.17 2.51
C GLU A 66 -15.09 21.70 1.24
N LYS A 67 -14.73 20.53 0.71
CA LYS A 67 -15.33 19.96 -0.51
C LYS A 67 -16.59 19.12 -0.24
N ASN A 68 -17.02 19.03 1.02
CA ASN A 68 -18.12 18.21 1.50
C ASN A 68 -18.11 16.79 0.90
N ILE A 69 -16.97 16.10 0.98
CA ILE A 69 -16.80 14.76 0.38
C ILE A 69 -17.59 13.70 1.15
N ILE A 70 -17.77 13.93 2.45
CA ILE A 70 -18.39 13.00 3.39
C ILE A 70 -19.40 13.79 4.22
N ASP A 71 -20.69 13.49 4.05
CA ASP A 71 -21.78 14.07 4.86
C ASP A 71 -21.88 13.41 6.27
N SER A 72 -21.12 12.33 6.44
CA SER A 72 -20.86 11.53 7.66
C SER A 72 -20.16 12.25 8.81
N ALA A 73 -20.47 11.99 10.08
CA ALA A 73 -19.43 12.09 11.11
C ALA A 73 -18.45 10.91 10.95
N TYR A 74 -17.15 11.18 10.86
CA TYR A 74 -16.13 10.16 10.65
C TYR A 74 -14.86 10.41 11.46
N ARG A 75 -14.03 9.37 11.57
CA ARG A 75 -12.66 9.45 12.09
C ARG A 75 -11.68 9.28 10.94
N LEU A 76 -10.82 10.27 10.71
CA LEU A 76 -9.71 10.17 9.77
C LEU A 76 -8.51 9.52 10.46
N ASN A 77 -7.98 8.46 9.85
CA ASN A 77 -6.77 7.77 10.30
C ASN A 77 -5.75 7.80 9.15
N VAL A 78 -4.57 8.36 9.41
CA VAL A 78 -3.44 8.35 8.46
C VAL A 78 -2.32 7.53 9.07
N SER A 79 -1.92 6.45 8.41
CA SER A 79 -0.87 5.56 8.94
C SER A 79 -0.16 4.78 7.84
N SER A 80 0.98 4.19 8.18
CA SER A 80 1.56 3.16 7.31
C SER A 80 0.70 1.90 7.25
N PRO A 81 0.71 1.14 6.15
CA PRO A 81 0.04 -0.17 6.06
C PRO A 81 0.63 -1.22 7.02
N GLY A 82 1.89 -1.06 7.44
CA GLY A 82 2.62 -2.02 8.29
C GLY A 82 3.07 -3.27 7.53
N LEU A 83 3.79 -4.17 8.22
CA LEU A 83 4.33 -5.41 7.61
C LEU A 83 3.31 -6.57 7.57
N SER A 84 2.22 -6.46 8.32
CA SER A 84 1.18 -7.51 8.39
C SER A 84 0.23 -7.49 7.19
N ARG A 85 0.15 -6.35 6.48
CA ARG A 85 -0.66 -6.22 5.27
C ARG A 85 0.11 -6.70 4.05
N PRO A 86 -0.58 -7.27 3.06
CA PRO A 86 0.04 -7.53 1.76
C PRO A 86 0.57 -6.23 1.14
N LEU A 87 1.64 -6.33 0.36
CA LEU A 87 2.09 -5.24 -0.50
C LEU A 87 1.02 -5.00 -1.56
N SER A 88 0.42 -3.82 -1.55
CA SER A 88 -0.63 -3.42 -2.49
C SER A 88 -0.14 -2.46 -3.56
N ASP A 89 1.04 -1.86 -3.39
CA ASP A 89 1.64 -0.94 -4.35
C ASP A 89 3.03 -1.45 -4.82
N LYS A 90 3.29 -1.35 -6.12
CA LYS A 90 4.57 -1.75 -6.76
C LYS A 90 5.78 -1.05 -6.13
N ARG A 91 5.60 0.22 -5.74
CA ARG A 91 6.63 1.04 -5.08
C ARG A 91 7.15 0.40 -3.79
N GLN A 92 6.31 -0.40 -3.11
CA GLN A 92 6.71 -1.11 -1.90
C GLN A 92 7.68 -2.26 -2.15
N TYR A 93 7.72 -2.84 -3.36
CA TYR A 93 8.63 -3.94 -3.68
C TYR A 93 10.08 -3.46 -3.70
N GLY A 94 10.34 -2.30 -4.30
CA GLY A 94 11.68 -1.69 -4.31
C GLY A 94 12.24 -1.46 -2.91
N LYS A 95 11.41 -0.91 -2.01
CA LYS A 95 11.76 -0.71 -0.60
C LYS A 95 12.02 -2.02 0.17
N ASN A 96 11.31 -3.09 -0.18
CA ASN A 96 11.44 -4.39 0.48
C ASN A 96 12.43 -5.33 -0.23
N LYS A 97 13.23 -4.84 -1.18
CA LYS A 97 14.35 -5.59 -1.77
C LYS A 97 15.27 -6.13 -0.67
N GLY A 98 15.67 -7.40 -0.82
CA GLY A 98 16.46 -8.13 0.17
C GLY A 98 15.67 -8.72 1.34
N ARG A 99 14.35 -8.45 1.45
CA ARG A 99 13.49 -9.09 2.46
C ARG A 99 12.83 -10.34 1.89
N THR A 100 12.57 -11.30 2.78
CA THR A 100 11.80 -12.50 2.45
C THR A 100 10.33 -12.14 2.32
N ALA A 101 9.69 -12.60 1.25
CA ALA A 101 8.28 -12.42 0.99
C ALA A 101 7.65 -13.71 0.48
N LYS A 102 6.39 -13.93 0.87
CA LYS A 102 5.54 -14.97 0.34
C LYS A 102 4.60 -14.35 -0.70
N VAL A 103 4.72 -14.82 -1.94
CA VAL A 103 3.97 -14.33 -3.10
C VAL A 103 3.00 -15.40 -3.56
N LYS A 104 1.72 -15.03 -3.67
CA LYS A 104 0.71 -15.77 -4.41
C LYS A 104 0.52 -15.11 -5.76
N TYR A 105 0.55 -15.89 -6.82
CA TYR A 105 0.46 -15.39 -8.18
C TYR A 105 -0.23 -16.43 -9.08
N LYS A 106 -0.69 -15.97 -10.25
CA LYS A 106 -1.36 -16.80 -11.24
C LYS A 106 -0.41 -17.08 -12.41
N GLU A 107 -0.31 -18.32 -12.85
CA GLU A 107 0.55 -18.73 -13.97
C GLU A 107 -0.18 -19.79 -14.77
N ASN A 108 -0.44 -19.54 -16.06
CA ASN A 108 -1.17 -20.45 -16.94
C ASN A 108 -2.53 -20.93 -16.37
N ASP A 109 -3.27 -20.01 -15.76
CA ASP A 109 -4.54 -20.27 -15.04
C ASP A 109 -4.43 -21.02 -13.70
N ASP A 110 -3.24 -21.46 -13.31
CA ASP A 110 -2.99 -22.10 -12.03
C ASP A 110 -2.59 -21.10 -10.94
N TYR A 111 -3.10 -21.33 -9.73
CA TYR A 111 -2.77 -20.55 -8.54
C TYR A 111 -1.53 -21.12 -7.88
N ASN A 112 -0.46 -20.32 -7.84
CA ASN A 112 0.83 -20.70 -7.29
C ASN A 112 1.15 -19.86 -6.05
N SER A 113 1.94 -20.43 -5.14
CA SER A 113 2.51 -19.71 -3.99
C SER A 113 3.97 -20.08 -3.84
N VAL A 114 4.81 -19.06 -3.69
CA VAL A 114 6.25 -19.22 -3.52
C VAL A 114 6.74 -18.27 -2.43
N GLU A 115 7.79 -18.68 -1.71
CA GLU A 115 8.48 -17.84 -0.74
C GLU A 115 9.93 -17.67 -1.19
N GLY A 116 10.46 -16.46 -1.02
CA GLY A 116 11.83 -16.15 -1.39
C GLY A 116 12.19 -14.69 -1.10
N VAL A 117 13.40 -14.31 -1.44
CA VAL A 117 13.91 -12.95 -1.23
C VAL A 117 13.55 -12.07 -2.43
N ILE A 118 12.97 -10.89 -2.17
CA ILE A 118 12.71 -9.91 -3.24
C ILE A 118 14.04 -9.42 -3.80
N GLY A 119 14.28 -9.68 -5.08
CA GLY A 119 15.46 -9.28 -5.83
C GLY A 119 15.26 -7.97 -6.58
N GLU A 120 15.70 -7.93 -7.84
CA GLU A 120 15.47 -6.77 -8.71
C GLU A 120 13.98 -6.56 -9.00
N VAL A 121 13.60 -5.28 -9.08
CA VAL A 121 12.24 -4.83 -9.33
C VAL A 121 12.29 -3.84 -10.50
N ASP A 122 11.50 -4.09 -11.53
CA ASP A 122 11.27 -3.15 -12.62
C ASP A 122 9.80 -2.65 -12.60
N GLU A 123 9.34 -1.96 -13.66
CA GLU A 123 7.99 -1.41 -13.70
C GLU A 123 6.88 -2.49 -13.87
N GLN A 124 7.23 -3.65 -14.43
CA GLN A 124 6.30 -4.68 -14.87
C GLN A 124 6.39 -5.97 -14.03
N LYS A 125 7.56 -6.30 -13.51
CA LYS A 125 7.86 -7.55 -12.81
C LYS A 125 8.92 -7.35 -11.73
N PHE A 126 9.08 -8.38 -10.92
CA PHE A 126 10.17 -8.49 -9.95
C PHE A 126 10.73 -9.92 -9.94
N ILE A 127 11.93 -10.05 -9.40
CA ILE A 127 12.59 -11.34 -9.21
C ILE A 127 12.38 -11.80 -7.76
N LEU A 128 12.02 -13.07 -7.59
CA LEU A 128 12.02 -13.73 -6.30
C LEU A 128 13.11 -14.80 -6.27
N ILE A 129 14.11 -14.60 -5.42
CA ILE A 129 15.24 -15.51 -5.22
C ILE A 129 14.79 -16.60 -4.26
N THR A 130 14.71 -17.84 -4.73
CA THR A 130 14.28 -19.00 -3.93
C THR A 130 15.47 -19.85 -3.52
N ASP A 131 15.30 -20.70 -2.50
CA ASP A 131 16.37 -21.57 -2.00
C ASP A 131 16.74 -22.71 -2.98
N ASN A 132 15.97 -22.88 -4.07
CA ASN A 132 16.13 -23.96 -5.03
C ASN A 132 16.94 -23.55 -6.28
N ASP A 133 17.74 -22.48 -6.19
CA ASP A 133 18.61 -21.92 -7.26
C ASP A 133 17.91 -21.46 -8.56
N GLU A 134 16.57 -21.54 -8.65
CA GLU A 134 15.81 -20.93 -9.74
C GLU A 134 15.15 -19.62 -9.28
N ASN A 135 15.64 -18.52 -9.82
CA ASN A 135 15.02 -17.21 -9.66
C ASN A 135 13.68 -17.16 -10.41
N LYS A 136 12.59 -16.86 -9.70
CA LYS A 136 11.28 -16.68 -10.32
C LYS A 136 11.09 -15.23 -10.77
N HIS A 137 10.72 -15.05 -12.03
CA HIS A 137 10.28 -13.76 -12.56
C HIS A 137 8.75 -13.68 -12.48
N ILE A 138 8.21 -12.76 -11.68
CA ILE A 138 6.77 -12.63 -11.46
C ILE A 138 6.32 -11.26 -11.94
N SER A 139 5.40 -11.24 -12.91
CA SER A 139 4.77 -10.00 -13.37
C SER A 139 3.80 -9.47 -12.33
N PHE A 140 3.76 -8.15 -12.13
CA PHE A 140 2.79 -7.54 -11.22
C PHE A 140 1.33 -7.77 -11.63
N SER A 141 1.06 -7.99 -12.92
CA SER A 141 -0.27 -8.36 -13.42
C SER A 141 -0.76 -9.70 -12.89
N ASP A 142 0.18 -10.57 -12.55
CA ASP A 142 -0.08 -11.97 -12.19
C ASP A 142 -0.09 -12.14 -10.66
N VAL A 143 0.38 -11.14 -9.91
CA VAL A 143 0.38 -11.15 -8.45
C VAL A 143 -1.05 -11.06 -7.92
N ILE A 144 -1.38 -11.96 -7.02
CA ILE A 144 -2.63 -11.97 -6.27
C ILE A 144 -2.42 -11.35 -4.89
N GLU A 145 -1.34 -11.73 -4.21
CA GLU A 145 -1.06 -11.29 -2.85
C GLU A 145 0.44 -11.47 -2.55
N THR A 146 1.09 -10.46 -1.98
CA THR A 146 2.48 -10.57 -1.50
C THR A 146 2.56 -10.15 -0.05
N LYS A 147 3.11 -10.98 0.84
CA LYS A 147 3.31 -10.66 2.25
C LYS A 147 4.78 -10.71 2.63
N ILE A 148 5.28 -9.70 3.32
CA ILE A 148 6.63 -9.74 3.90
C ILE A 148 6.64 -10.73 5.06
N VAL A 149 7.61 -11.63 5.07
CA VAL A 149 7.83 -12.60 6.15
C VAL A 149 8.84 -11.96 7.12
N PRO A 150 8.44 -11.64 8.37
CA PRO A 150 9.38 -11.13 9.36
C PRO A 150 10.41 -12.21 9.70
N LYS A 151 11.70 -11.88 9.60
CA LYS A 151 12.74 -12.72 10.21
C LYS A 151 12.70 -12.48 11.72
N ILE A 152 12.38 -13.53 12.48
CA ILE A 152 12.49 -13.57 13.95
C ILE A 152 13.95 -13.80 14.31
#